data_AF-A0A349KUF8-F1
#
_entry.id   AF-A0A349KUF8-F1
#
_cell.length_a   1.000
_cell.length_b   1.000
_cell.length_c   1.000
_cell.angle_alpha   90.00
_cell.angle_beta   90.00
_cell.angle_gamma   90.00
#
_symmetry.space_group_name_H-M   'P 1'
#
loop_
_entity.id
_entity.type
_entity.pdbx_description
1 polymer ?
#
loop_
_entity_poly.entity_id
_entity_poly.type
_entity_poly.pdbx_seq_one_letter_code
_entity_poly.pdbx_strand_id
1 'polypeptide(L)'
;MKIRVRLFLLFLLLCGALAGCATAPPPAPSRPVNAAQVFALSEPMRQYLRTEIASRARAKGPRLTLFDALYSRGQLKLEYDAAQTRNAAQSFEARAGNCLSLVIMTAAL
;
A
#
# COMPACT_ATOMS: atom_id res chain seq x y z
N MET A 1 31.32 -30.31 -33.48
CA MET A 1 31.29 -30.22 -32.00
C MET A 1 30.88 -28.84 -31.48
N LYS A 2 31.50 -27.73 -31.94
CA LYS A 2 31.22 -26.34 -31.46
C LYS A 2 29.77 -25.85 -31.62
N ILE A 3 29.08 -26.24 -32.71
CA ILE A 3 27.67 -25.87 -32.96
C ILE A 3 26.69 -26.55 -32.00
N ARG A 4 26.91 -27.83 -31.67
CA ARG A 4 26.08 -28.57 -30.71
C ARG A 4 26.21 -27.98 -29.31
N VAL A 5 27.41 -27.57 -28.93
CA VAL A 5 27.69 -26.90 -27.64
C VAL A 5 27.01 -25.52 -27.56
N ARG A 6 27.07 -24.72 -28.64
CA ARG A 6 26.38 -23.42 -28.69
C ARG A 6 24.86 -23.56 -28.63
N LEU A 7 24.29 -24.54 -29.34
CA LEU A 7 22.85 -24.79 -29.32
C LEU A 7 22.38 -25.25 -27.92
N PHE A 8 23.17 -26.09 -27.26
CA PHE A 8 22.89 -26.55 -25.90
C PHE A 8 22.98 -25.43 -24.85
N LEU A 9 23.99 -24.55 -24.96
CA LEU A 9 24.11 -23.35 -24.13
C LEU A 9 22.93 -22.38 -24.34
N LEU A 10 22.49 -22.18 -25.58
CA LEU A 10 21.34 -21.33 -25.89
C LEU A 10 20.05 -21.90 -25.30
N PHE A 11 19.87 -23.22 -25.37
CA PHE A 11 18.74 -23.92 -24.79
C PHE A 11 18.72 -23.82 -23.25
N LEU A 12 19.87 -23.98 -22.59
CA LEU A 12 19.98 -23.80 -21.13
C LEU A 12 19.68 -22.36 -20.68
N LEU A 13 20.20 -21.36 -21.40
CA LEU A 13 19.91 -19.94 -21.14
C LEU A 13 18.41 -19.63 -21.32
N LEU A 14 17.80 -20.17 -22.36
CA LEU A 14 16.36 -20.02 -22.62
C LEU A 14 15.54 -20.69 -21.50
N CYS A 15 15.84 -21.94 -21.14
CA CYS A 15 15.15 -22.62 -20.03
C CYS A 15 15.28 -21.87 -18.69
N GLY A 16 16.45 -21.29 -18.40
CA GLY A 16 16.65 -20.48 -17.20
C GLY A 16 15.79 -19.21 -17.18
N ALA A 17 15.61 -18.55 -18.33
CA ALA A 17 14.77 -17.36 -18.44
C ALA A 17 13.27 -17.67 -18.28
N LEU A 18 12.81 -18.86 -18.71
CA LEU A 18 11.41 -19.27 -18.58
C LEU A 18 11.04 -19.85 -17.20
N ALA A 19 12.01 -20.18 -16.34
CA ALA A 19 11.76 -20.77 -15.02
C ALA A 19 11.24 -19.77 -13.97
N GLY A 20 11.23 -18.46 -14.26
CA GLY A 20 10.83 -17.41 -13.31
C GLY A 20 9.37 -17.49 -12.83
N CYS A 21 8.49 -18.18 -13.57
CA CYS A 21 7.07 -18.33 -13.24
C CYS A 21 6.76 -19.55 -12.34
N ALA A 22 7.75 -20.39 -12.03
CA ALA A 22 7.57 -21.59 -11.20
C ALA A 22 7.86 -21.34 -9.70
N THR A 23 7.85 -20.08 -9.26
CA THR A 23 8.06 -19.75 -7.85
C THR A 23 6.87 -20.20 -7.02
N ALA A 24 7.16 -20.85 -5.88
CA ALA A 24 6.11 -21.25 -4.95
C ALA A 24 5.32 -20.01 -4.50
N PRO A 25 3.98 -20.10 -4.39
CA PRO A 25 3.19 -18.99 -3.89
C PRO A 25 3.66 -18.61 -2.48
N PRO A 26 3.52 -17.33 -2.09
CA PRO A 26 3.85 -16.92 -0.74
C PRO A 26 3.03 -17.75 0.27
N PRO A 27 3.64 -18.09 1.43
CA PRO A 27 2.92 -18.83 2.45
C PRO A 27 1.68 -18.07 2.91
N ALA A 28 0.66 -18.81 3.33
CA ALA A 28 -0.52 -18.22 3.94
C ALA A 28 -0.12 -17.34 5.14
N PRO A 29 -0.84 -16.24 5.40
CA PRO A 29 -0.54 -15.37 6.53
C PRO A 29 -0.58 -16.16 7.84
N SER A 30 0.44 -15.96 8.68
CA SER A 30 0.61 -16.67 9.95
C SER A 30 -0.44 -16.30 11.01
N ARG A 31 -1.21 -15.23 10.77
CA ARG A 31 -2.32 -14.79 11.59
C ARG A 31 -3.50 -14.41 10.71
N PRO A 32 -4.74 -14.73 11.13
CA PRO A 32 -5.93 -14.30 10.41
C PRO A 32 -6.03 -12.77 10.39
N VAL A 33 -6.54 -12.22 9.29
CA VAL A 33 -6.80 -10.79 9.16
C VAL A 33 -8.09 -10.45 9.89
N ASN A 34 -8.01 -9.54 10.86
CA ASN A 34 -9.19 -9.01 11.55
C ASN A 34 -9.60 -7.67 10.89
N ALA A 35 -10.74 -7.66 10.20
CA ALA A 35 -11.23 -6.47 9.49
C ALA A 35 -11.40 -5.25 10.42
N ALA A 36 -11.86 -5.44 11.66
CA ALA A 36 -12.01 -4.33 12.60
C ALA A 36 -10.67 -3.66 12.93
N GLN A 37 -9.58 -4.44 13.02
CA GLN A 37 -8.24 -3.91 13.25
C GLN A 37 -7.65 -3.23 12.01
N VAL A 38 -8.05 -3.65 10.80
CA VAL A 38 -7.59 -3.04 9.54
C VAL A 38 -8.04 -1.57 9.45
N PHE A 39 -9.27 -1.27 9.87
CA PHE A 39 -9.86 0.08 9.82
C PHE A 39 -9.78 0.84 11.16
N ALA A 40 -9.16 0.26 12.19
CA ALA A 40 -9.10 0.91 13.50
C ALA A 40 -8.32 2.22 13.43
N LEU A 41 -8.94 3.29 13.94
CA LEU A 41 -8.29 4.60 14.07
C LEU A 41 -7.32 4.61 15.26
N SER A 42 -6.16 5.24 15.09
CA SER A 42 -5.29 5.60 16.21
C SER A 42 -5.75 6.88 16.90
N GLU A 43 -5.24 7.16 18.11
CA GLU A 43 -5.55 8.42 18.79
C GLU A 43 -5.07 9.65 18.00
N PRO A 44 -3.86 9.66 17.40
CA PRO A 44 -3.43 10.74 16.50
C PRO A 44 -4.39 10.97 15.32
N MET A 45 -4.95 9.91 14.73
CA MET A 45 -5.94 10.04 13.65
C MET A 45 -7.23 10.71 14.15
N ARG A 46 -7.75 10.28 15.31
CA ARG A 46 -8.93 10.89 15.92
C ARG A 46 -8.71 12.37 16.23
N GLN A 47 -7.54 12.72 16.75
CA GLN A 47 -7.19 14.11 17.03
C GLN A 47 -7.14 14.92 15.73
N TYR A 48 -6.46 14.41 14.70
CA TYR A 48 -6.38 15.05 13.38
C TYR A 48 -7.76 15.31 12.76
N LEU A 49 -8.67 14.34 12.85
CA LEU A 49 -10.04 14.50 12.39
C LEU A 49 -10.77 15.63 13.12
N ARG A 50 -10.58 15.73 14.44
CA ARG A 50 -11.24 16.74 15.28
C ARG A 50 -10.68 18.15 15.07
N THR A 51 -9.37 18.29 14.85
CA THR A 51 -8.73 19.61 14.77
C THR A 51 -8.62 20.13 13.34
N GLU A 52 -8.09 19.32 12.42
CA GLU A 52 -7.74 19.76 11.07
C GLU A 52 -8.89 19.55 10.08
N ILE A 53 -9.56 18.41 10.16
CA ILE A 53 -10.63 18.08 9.21
C ILE A 53 -11.94 18.75 9.61
N ALA A 54 -12.39 18.61 10.86
CA ALA A 54 -13.69 19.13 11.28
C ALA A 54 -13.80 20.66 11.14
N SER A 55 -12.71 21.40 11.38
CA SER A 55 -12.68 22.86 11.23
C SER A 55 -12.92 23.29 9.77
N ARG A 56 -12.29 22.61 8.82
CA ARG A 56 -12.35 22.93 7.38
C ARG A 56 -13.58 22.31 6.69
N ALA A 57 -14.04 21.16 7.17
CA ALA A 57 -15.20 20.45 6.65
C ALA A 57 -16.49 21.27 6.76
N ARG A 58 -16.59 22.19 7.72
CA ARG A 58 -17.73 23.12 7.84
C ARG A 58 -17.90 24.04 6.64
N ALA A 59 -16.81 24.39 5.95
CA ALA A 59 -16.85 25.34 4.83
C ALA A 59 -17.12 24.65 3.48
N LYS A 60 -16.50 23.48 3.23
CA LYS A 60 -16.49 22.83 1.91
C LYS A 60 -16.90 21.35 1.92
N GLY A 61 -17.36 20.87 3.07
CA GLY A 61 -17.78 19.49 3.27
C GLY A 61 -16.62 18.52 3.59
N PRO A 62 -16.94 17.36 4.18
CA PRO A 62 -15.94 16.41 4.67
C PRO A 62 -15.15 15.73 3.54
N ARG A 63 -15.81 15.32 2.44
CA ARG A 63 -15.16 14.61 1.32
C ARG A 63 -14.10 15.46 0.63
N LEU A 64 -14.43 16.70 0.27
CA LEU A 64 -13.50 17.60 -0.38
C LEU A 64 -12.36 18.01 0.57
N THR A 65 -12.65 18.16 1.86
CA THR A 65 -11.62 18.42 2.87
C THR A 65 -10.64 17.26 3.01
N LEU A 66 -11.12 16.02 3.05
CA LEU A 66 -10.26 14.84 3.09
C LEU A 66 -9.45 14.70 1.80
N PHE A 67 -10.07 14.92 0.64
CA PHE A 67 -9.37 14.94 -0.64
C PHE A 67 -8.23 15.96 -0.63
N ASP A 68 -8.49 17.21 -0.26
CA ASP A 68 -7.47 18.25 -0.23
C ASP A 68 -6.32 17.93 0.74
N ALA A 69 -6.63 17.25 1.85
CA ALA A 69 -5.64 16.79 2.81
C ALA A 69 -4.69 15.72 2.23
N LEU A 70 -5.16 14.89 1.30
CA LEU A 70 -4.34 13.89 0.63
C LEU A 70 -3.43 14.50 -0.44
N TYR A 71 -3.80 15.63 -1.04
CA TYR A 71 -3.03 16.27 -2.12
C TYR A 71 -2.10 17.39 -1.64
N SER A 72 -2.40 18.05 -0.53
CA SER A 72 -1.63 19.20 -0.03
C SER A 72 -0.32 18.77 0.63
N ARG A 73 0.82 19.31 0.16
CA ARG A 73 2.14 19.12 0.82
C ARG A 73 2.06 19.65 2.26
N GLY A 74 2.39 18.81 3.24
CA GLY A 74 2.35 19.15 4.68
C GLY A 74 1.18 18.57 5.47
N GLN A 75 0.19 17.96 4.81
CA GLN A 75 -0.94 17.29 5.46
C GLN A 75 -0.77 15.77 5.43
N LEU A 76 -1.62 15.06 4.68
CA LEU A 76 -1.75 13.60 4.70
C LEU A 76 -1.22 12.94 3.43
N LYS A 77 -0.48 13.70 2.60
CA LYS A 77 0.12 13.20 1.36
C LYS A 77 0.94 11.95 1.63
N LEU A 78 0.51 10.84 1.04
CA LEU A 78 1.17 9.54 1.14
C LEU A 78 2.24 9.40 0.06
N GLU A 79 3.41 8.91 0.43
CA GLU A 79 4.40 8.38 -0.51
C GLU A 79 3.99 6.97 -0.95
N TYR A 80 4.19 6.67 -2.24
CA TYR A 80 3.86 5.35 -2.75
C TYR A 80 4.94 4.34 -2.32
N ASP A 81 4.54 3.33 -1.55
CA ASP A 81 5.38 2.22 -1.12
C ASP A 81 4.68 0.88 -1.41
N ALA A 82 5.25 0.11 -2.34
CA ALA A 82 4.72 -1.18 -2.78
C ALA A 82 5.17 -2.38 -1.92
N ALA A 83 6.11 -2.19 -0.98
CA ALA A 83 6.69 -3.29 -0.23
C ALA A 83 5.70 -3.94 0.75
N GLN A 84 4.80 -3.14 1.33
CA GLN A 84 3.85 -3.61 2.34
C GLN A 84 2.50 -2.90 2.26
N THR A 85 1.42 -3.69 2.33
CA THR A 85 0.07 -3.16 2.59
C THR A 85 -0.09 -2.89 4.08
N ARG A 86 -0.35 -1.63 4.43
CA ARG A 86 -0.52 -1.15 5.80
C ARG A 86 -2.00 -1.03 6.17
N ASN A 87 -2.31 -1.13 7.46
CA ASN A 87 -3.63 -0.77 7.99
C ASN A 87 -3.81 0.76 8.09
N ALA A 88 -5.00 1.22 8.47
CA ALA A 88 -5.33 2.64 8.50
C ALA A 88 -4.37 3.48 9.37
N ALA A 89 -4.11 3.03 10.60
CA ALA A 89 -3.22 3.70 11.54
C ALA A 89 -1.77 3.75 11.05
N GLN A 90 -1.26 2.63 10.53
CA GLN A 90 0.09 2.53 10.01
C GLN A 90 0.30 3.41 8.78
N SER A 91 -0.67 3.48 7.86
CA SER A 91 -0.61 4.36 6.70
C SER A 91 -0.57 5.84 7.09
N PHE A 92 -1.39 6.23 8.06
CA PHE A 92 -1.42 7.59 8.57
C PHE A 92 -0.09 7.99 9.22
N GLU A 93 0.47 7.12 10.06
CA GLU A 93 1.74 7.36 10.77
C GLU A 93 2.93 7.40 9.83
N ALA A 94 3.06 6.38 8.96
CA ALA A 94 4.19 6.28 8.04
C ALA A 94 4.14 7.34 6.92
N ARG A 95 2.96 7.94 6.69
CA ARG A 95 2.67 8.75 5.50
C ARG A 95 3.12 8.07 4.21
N ALA A 96 2.95 6.74 4.15
CA ALA A 96 3.32 5.93 3.01
C ALA A 96 2.43 4.69 2.88
N GLY A 97 2.31 4.19 1.65
CA GLY A 97 1.64 2.93 1.36
C GLY A 97 1.27 2.76 -0.11
N ASN A 98 0.73 1.60 -0.42
CA ASN A 98 0.21 1.30 -1.76
C ASN A 98 -1.26 1.71 -1.91
N CYS A 99 -1.84 1.42 -3.08
CA CYS A 99 -3.23 1.76 -3.40
C CYS A 99 -4.23 1.24 -2.35
N LEU A 100 -4.05 -0.01 -1.90
CA LEU A 100 -4.94 -0.61 -0.91
C LEU A 100 -4.79 0.06 0.46
N SER A 101 -3.57 0.42 0.85
CA SER A 101 -3.28 1.16 2.08
C SER A 101 -3.98 2.53 2.10
N LEU A 102 -3.94 3.26 0.98
CA LEU A 102 -4.65 4.53 0.80
C LEU A 102 -6.17 4.33 0.95
N VAL A 103 -6.74 3.30 0.31
CA VAL A 103 -8.17 3.00 0.40
C VAL A 103 -8.58 2.68 1.83
N ILE A 104 -7.81 1.83 2.53
CA ILE A 104 -8.09 1.44 3.91
C ILE A 104 -8.10 2.66 4.83
N MET A 105 -7.06 3.48 4.75
CA MET A 105 -6.94 4.67 5.62
C MET A 105 -8.04 5.68 5.34
N THR A 106 -8.34 5.97 4.07
CA THR A 106 -9.36 6.97 3.71
C THR A 106 -10.78 6.48 3.98
N ALA A 107 -11.06 5.18 3.89
CA ALA A 107 -12.35 4.61 4.28
C ALA A 107 -12.57 4.61 5.81
N ALA A 108 -11.51 4.67 6.60
CA ALA A 108 -11.59 4.76 8.06
C ALA A 108 -11.84 6.20 8.57
N LEU A 109 -11.53 7.22 7.77
CA LEU A 109 -11.61 8.66 8.11
C LEU A 109 -12.96 9.28 7.72
#